data_AF-A0A0Q9ERD4-F1
#
_entry.id   AF-A0A0Q9ERD4-F1
#
_cell.length_a   1.000
_cell.length_b   1.000
_cell.length_c   1.000
_cell.angle_alpha   90.00
_cell.angle_beta   90.00
_cell.angle_gamma   90.00
#
_symmetry.space_group_name_H-M   'P 1'
#
loop_
_entity.id
_entity.type
_entity.pdbx_description
1 polymer ?
#
loop_
_entity_poly.entity_id
_entity_poly.type
_entity_poly.pdbx_seq_one_letter_code
_entity_poly.pdbx_strand_id
1 'polypeptide(L)'
;MCLLAAALALAGAAQAAGKPAAKSLDKAALPAGFAIGKGQPPLALKVELADGQATSTVVSDAAQANVTASGSADGGETMLTIRHDLAVALKFDLYVSSDGERFEYTSSCAVTPGISSFEMWSRPIRAFALGNPRVVPAGRMACD
;
A
#
# COMPACT_ATOMS: atom_id res chain seq x y z
N MET A 1 8.40 7.45 47.71
CA MET A 1 9.33 7.14 46.60
C MET A 1 8.99 5.72 46.15
N CYS A 2 7.98 5.47 45.30
CA CYS A 2 7.82 5.80 43.88
C CYS A 2 9.00 5.32 43.03
N LEU A 3 8.82 4.20 42.33
CA LEU A 3 8.95 4.09 40.86
C LEU A 3 8.48 2.69 40.41
N LEU A 4 7.32 2.65 39.78
CA LEU A 4 6.86 1.54 38.96
C LEU A 4 7.71 1.47 37.69
N ALA A 5 8.24 0.30 37.35
CA ALA A 5 8.75 0.01 36.02
C ALA A 5 7.68 -0.79 35.26
N ALA A 6 6.80 -0.08 34.56
CA ALA A 6 5.93 -0.70 33.55
C ALA A 6 6.64 -0.58 32.20
N ALA A 7 7.20 -1.69 31.71
CA ALA A 7 7.75 -1.78 30.38
C ALA A 7 6.62 -1.63 29.35
N LEU A 8 6.62 -0.53 28.59
CA LEU A 8 5.79 -0.41 27.40
C LEU A 8 6.34 -1.36 26.34
N ALA A 9 5.56 -2.37 25.99
CA ALA A 9 5.78 -3.18 24.81
C ALA A 9 5.59 -2.30 23.56
N LEU A 10 6.68 -1.94 22.89
CA LEU A 10 6.64 -1.45 21.52
C LEU A 10 6.19 -2.60 20.62
N ALA A 11 4.90 -2.67 20.33
CA ALA A 11 4.38 -3.46 19.23
C ALA A 11 4.73 -2.75 17.91
N GLY A 12 6.02 -2.79 17.54
CA GLY A 12 6.43 -2.54 16.16
C GLY A 12 5.88 -3.67 15.31
N ALA A 13 5.02 -3.35 14.34
CA ALA A 13 4.60 -4.30 13.33
C ALA A 13 5.83 -4.72 12.52
N ALA A 14 6.46 -5.82 12.95
CA ALA A 14 7.58 -6.43 12.24
C ALA A 14 7.11 -6.78 10.83
N GLN A 15 7.68 -6.12 9.82
CA GLN A 15 7.45 -6.45 8.42
C GLN A 15 7.88 -7.90 8.20
N ALA A 16 6.94 -8.72 7.74
CA ALA A 16 7.25 -10.06 7.26
C ALA A 16 7.97 -9.95 5.91
N ALA A 17 9.29 -9.81 5.95
CA ALA A 17 10.13 -9.97 4.77
C ALA A 17 9.95 -11.40 4.22
N GLY A 18 9.42 -11.53 3.00
CA GLY A 18 9.62 -12.72 2.17
C GLY A 18 8.52 -13.78 2.09
N LYS A 19 7.30 -13.56 2.60
CA LYS A 19 6.17 -14.46 2.28
C LYS A 19 5.49 -14.04 0.97
N PRO A 20 5.24 -14.97 0.02
CA PRO A 20 4.48 -14.65 -1.18
C PRO A 20 3.08 -14.15 -0.79
N ALA A 21 2.60 -13.11 -1.47
CA ALA A 21 1.26 -12.57 -1.27
C ALA A 21 0.21 -13.66 -1.52
N ALA A 22 -0.80 -13.74 -0.65
CA ALA A 22 -1.93 -14.62 -0.85
C ALA A 22 -2.72 -14.13 -2.07
N LYS A 23 -3.14 -15.06 -2.95
CA LYS A 23 -3.87 -14.69 -4.19
C LYS A 23 -5.22 -14.04 -3.90
N SER A 24 -5.88 -14.40 -2.81
CA SER A 24 -7.12 -13.79 -2.38
C SER A 24 -7.28 -13.87 -0.88
N LEU A 25 -7.87 -12.83 -0.29
CA LEU A 25 -8.07 -12.67 1.14
C LEU A 25 -9.48 -12.15 1.39
N ASP A 26 -10.11 -12.60 2.48
CA ASP A 26 -11.26 -11.88 3.02
C ASP A 26 -10.78 -10.56 3.66
N LYS A 27 -11.64 -9.55 3.71
CA LYS A 27 -11.31 -8.22 4.25
C LYS A 27 -10.68 -8.28 5.65
N ALA A 28 -11.18 -9.15 6.52
CA ALA A 28 -10.65 -9.33 7.88
C ALA A 28 -9.26 -9.98 7.92
N ALA A 29 -8.85 -10.65 6.84
CA ALA A 29 -7.54 -11.29 6.70
C ALA A 29 -6.51 -10.40 5.99
N LEU A 30 -6.88 -9.18 5.58
CA LEU A 30 -5.93 -8.23 5.02
C LEU A 30 -4.83 -7.89 6.05
N PRO A 31 -3.56 -7.82 5.65
CA PRO A 31 -2.48 -7.57 6.59
C PRO A 31 -2.61 -6.19 7.25
N ALA A 32 -2.17 -6.11 8.51
CA ALA A 32 -2.02 -4.82 9.18
C ALA A 32 -1.08 -3.88 8.38
N GLY A 33 -1.38 -2.58 8.40
CA GLY A 33 -0.61 -1.58 7.65
C GLY A 33 -1.05 -1.37 6.19
N PHE A 34 -2.06 -2.11 5.70
CA PHE A 34 -2.70 -1.81 4.43
C PHE A 34 -3.71 -0.66 4.60
N ALA A 35 -3.62 0.34 3.73
CA ALA A 35 -4.67 1.35 3.58
C ALA A 35 -5.78 0.75 2.72
N ILE A 36 -7.02 0.80 3.20
CA ILE A 36 -8.18 0.15 2.57
C ILE A 36 -9.25 1.20 2.28
N GLY A 37 -9.80 1.22 1.08
CA GLY A 37 -10.87 2.15 0.72
C GLY A 37 -11.13 2.27 -0.78
N LYS A 38 -11.99 3.23 -1.16
CA LYS A 38 -12.38 3.48 -2.56
C LYS A 38 -11.35 4.28 -3.36
N GLY A 39 -10.33 4.82 -2.70
CA GLY A 39 -9.42 5.80 -3.29
C GLY A 39 -10.05 7.19 -3.48
N GLN A 40 -11.25 7.43 -2.91
CA GLN A 40 -11.90 8.74 -2.79
C GLN A 40 -12.54 8.84 -1.39
N PRO A 41 -11.91 9.53 -0.42
CA PRO A 41 -10.61 10.22 -0.50
C PRO A 41 -9.44 9.25 -0.76
N PRO A 42 -8.26 9.74 -1.18
CA PRO A 42 -7.12 8.91 -1.51
C PRO A 42 -6.71 8.00 -0.34
N LEU A 43 -6.25 6.79 -0.66
CA LEU A 43 -5.51 5.98 0.30
C LEU A 43 -4.20 6.69 0.61
N ALA A 44 -3.81 6.70 1.88
CA ALA A 44 -2.69 7.49 2.38
C ALA A 44 -1.82 6.61 3.28
N LEU A 45 -0.53 6.55 2.95
CA LEU A 45 0.48 5.84 3.73
C LEU A 45 1.64 6.79 4.04
N LYS A 46 2.19 6.64 5.25
CA LYS A 46 3.52 7.11 5.60
C LYS A 46 4.48 5.94 5.55
N VAL A 47 5.48 6.05 4.70
CA VAL A 47 6.54 5.06 4.50
C VAL A 47 7.86 5.64 4.96
N GLU A 48 8.56 4.91 5.83
CA GLU A 48 9.91 5.24 6.27
C GLU A 48 10.91 4.31 5.60
N LEU A 49 12.04 4.89 5.19
CA LEU A 49 13.13 4.16 4.56
C LEU A 49 14.36 4.19 5.46
N ALA A 50 15.04 3.05 5.59
CA ALA A 50 16.38 2.96 6.13
C ALA A 50 17.17 1.89 5.37
N ASP A 51 18.48 2.12 5.19
CA ASP A 51 19.38 1.19 4.50
C ASP A 51 18.88 0.73 3.11
N GLY A 52 18.25 1.66 2.36
CA GLY A 52 17.74 1.39 1.02
C GLY A 52 16.50 0.49 0.97
N GLN A 53 15.81 0.30 2.10
CA GLN A 53 14.61 -0.53 2.21
C GLN A 53 13.50 0.22 2.95
N ALA A 54 12.25 -0.18 2.72
CA ALA A 54 11.14 0.26 3.56
C ALA A 54 11.22 -0.46 4.91
N THR A 55 11.19 0.31 6.00
CA THR A 55 11.33 -0.20 7.38
C THR A 55 10.10 0.06 8.24
N SER A 56 9.23 0.98 7.81
CA SER A 56 7.94 1.21 8.42
C SER A 56 6.92 1.62 7.37
N THR A 57 5.68 1.20 7.57
CA THR A 57 4.54 1.65 6.77
C THR A 57 3.33 1.73 7.69
N VAL A 58 2.76 2.92 7.78
CA VAL A 58 1.57 3.18 8.57
C VAL A 58 0.51 3.85 7.71
N VAL A 59 -0.75 3.50 7.93
CA VAL A 59 -1.88 4.24 7.38
C VAL A 59 -1.90 5.61 8.03
N SER A 60 -1.95 6.66 7.21
CA SER A 60 -1.92 8.05 7.67
C SER A 60 -3.10 8.83 7.09
N ASP A 61 -3.26 10.08 7.53
CA ASP A 61 -4.03 11.04 6.76
C ASP A 61 -3.22 11.56 5.55
N ALA A 62 -3.89 12.26 4.64
CA ALA A 62 -3.27 12.79 3.44
C ALA A 62 -2.27 13.94 3.70
N ALA A 63 -2.35 14.63 4.84
CA ALA A 63 -1.45 15.73 5.16
C ALA A 63 -0.09 15.23 5.65
N GLN A 64 -0.05 14.05 6.25
CA GLN A 64 1.17 13.41 6.74
C GLN A 64 1.71 12.34 5.77
N ALA A 65 0.89 11.90 4.82
CA ALA A 65 1.25 10.89 3.84
C ALA A 65 2.39 11.33 2.93
N ASN A 66 3.18 10.34 2.55
CA ASN A 66 4.26 10.49 1.57
C ASN A 66 4.06 9.50 0.39
N VAL A 67 3.05 8.64 0.48
CA VAL A 67 2.47 7.82 -0.59
C VAL A 67 0.95 8.04 -0.60
N THR A 68 0.38 8.24 -1.79
CA THR A 68 -1.07 8.34 -1.99
C THR A 68 -1.54 7.49 -3.15
N ALA A 69 -2.78 6.97 -3.05
CA ALA A 69 -3.44 6.30 -4.15
C ALA A 69 -4.89 6.75 -4.32
N SER A 70 -5.21 7.32 -5.49
CA SER A 70 -6.50 7.91 -5.82
C SER A 70 -7.23 7.06 -6.84
N GLY A 71 -8.48 6.69 -6.54
CA GLY A 71 -9.33 5.89 -7.41
C GLY A 71 -10.24 6.76 -8.27
N SER A 72 -10.53 6.34 -9.49
CA SER A 72 -11.55 6.96 -10.34
C SER A 72 -12.32 5.88 -11.09
N ALA A 73 -13.60 6.11 -11.33
CA ALA A 73 -14.43 5.22 -12.12
C ALA A 73 -15.11 6.02 -13.24
N ASP A 74 -15.00 5.52 -14.47
CA ASP A 74 -15.62 6.11 -15.65
C ASP A 74 -16.00 5.00 -16.63
N GLY A 75 -17.15 5.10 -17.29
CA GLY A 75 -17.55 4.17 -18.35
C GLY A 75 -17.61 2.67 -17.99
N GLY A 76 -17.66 2.31 -16.69
CA GLY A 76 -17.56 0.92 -16.22
C GLY A 76 -16.12 0.42 -16.00
N GLU A 77 -15.14 1.24 -16.33
CA GLU A 77 -13.74 1.06 -16.02
C GLU A 77 -13.41 1.67 -14.65
N THR A 78 -12.40 1.12 -13.99
CA THR A 78 -11.86 1.69 -12.77
C THR A 78 -10.35 1.87 -12.93
N MET A 79 -9.85 3.01 -12.48
CA MET A 79 -8.43 3.34 -12.46
C MET A 79 -7.98 3.66 -11.05
N LEU A 80 -6.76 3.26 -10.69
CA LEU A 80 -6.07 3.69 -9.47
C LEU A 80 -4.77 4.38 -9.88
N THR A 81 -4.55 5.61 -9.42
CA THR A 81 -3.30 6.35 -9.60
C THR A 81 -2.51 6.33 -8.31
N ILE A 82 -1.27 5.83 -8.34
CA ILE A 82 -0.37 5.77 -7.17
C ILE A 82 0.77 6.77 -7.35
N ARG A 83 1.06 7.55 -6.31
CA ARG A 83 2.12 8.57 -6.27
C ARG A 83 2.86 8.55 -4.94
N HIS A 84 4.13 8.94 -4.95
CA HIS A 84 4.90 9.17 -3.73
C HIS A 84 5.96 10.28 -3.91
N ASP A 85 6.47 10.81 -2.80
CA ASP A 85 7.50 11.86 -2.75
C ASP A 85 8.92 11.32 -2.44
N LEU A 86 9.04 10.01 -2.21
CA LEU A 86 10.30 9.35 -1.88
C LEU A 86 11.27 9.31 -3.07
N ALA A 87 12.57 9.38 -2.76
CA ALA A 87 13.66 9.42 -3.75
C ALA A 87 14.05 8.06 -4.37
N VAL A 88 13.31 6.99 -4.06
CA VAL A 88 13.54 5.63 -4.56
C VAL A 88 12.30 5.10 -5.26
N ALA A 89 12.47 4.17 -6.21
CA ALA A 89 11.34 3.49 -6.81
C ALA A 89 10.72 2.48 -5.83
N LEU A 90 9.39 2.45 -5.75
CA LEU A 90 8.64 1.56 -4.87
C LEU A 90 7.67 0.68 -5.67
N LYS A 91 7.54 -0.59 -5.27
CA LYS A 91 6.44 -1.49 -5.67
C LYS A 91 5.61 -1.81 -4.44
N PHE A 92 4.30 -1.90 -4.60
CA PHE A 92 3.36 -2.14 -3.50
C PHE A 92 2.63 -3.45 -3.70
N ASP A 93 2.25 -4.08 -2.60
CA ASP A 93 1.17 -5.05 -2.65
C ASP A 93 -0.14 -4.30 -2.84
N LEU A 94 -0.89 -4.72 -3.85
CA LEU A 94 -2.20 -4.20 -4.17
C LEU A 94 -3.19 -5.34 -4.28
N TYR A 95 -4.29 -5.18 -3.57
CA TYR A 95 -5.47 -6.00 -3.73
C TYR A 95 -6.66 -5.15 -4.17
N VAL A 96 -7.55 -5.77 -4.94
CA VAL A 96 -8.78 -5.14 -5.43
C VAL A 96 -9.99 -5.99 -5.05
N SER A 97 -11.12 -5.34 -4.81
CA SER A 97 -12.37 -6.02 -4.46
C SER A 97 -13.53 -5.43 -5.25
N SER A 98 -14.29 -6.27 -5.94
CA SER A 98 -15.51 -5.87 -6.65
C SER A 98 -16.76 -5.90 -5.76
N ASP A 99 -16.72 -6.57 -4.60
CA ASP A 99 -17.84 -6.71 -3.66
C ASP A 99 -17.62 -5.93 -2.35
N GLY A 100 -16.37 -5.59 -2.02
CA GLY A 100 -15.97 -4.93 -0.78
C GLY A 100 -15.57 -5.89 0.34
N GLU A 101 -15.72 -7.20 0.14
CA GLU A 101 -15.52 -8.24 1.16
C GLU A 101 -14.38 -9.18 0.80
N ARG A 102 -14.26 -9.58 -0.47
CA ARG A 102 -13.17 -10.43 -0.96
C ARG A 102 -12.20 -9.63 -1.80
N PHE A 103 -10.92 -9.73 -1.46
CA PHE A 103 -9.82 -9.01 -2.06
C PHE A 103 -8.97 -9.97 -2.89
N GLU A 104 -8.72 -9.60 -4.15
CA GLU A 104 -7.91 -10.35 -5.11
C GLU A 104 -6.58 -9.63 -5.29
N TYR A 105 -5.48 -10.36 -5.22
CA TYR A 105 -4.16 -9.79 -5.40
C TYR A 105 -3.91 -9.47 -6.88
N THR A 106 -3.40 -8.27 -7.14
CA THR A 106 -3.02 -7.83 -8.49
C THR A 106 -1.64 -7.17 -8.54
N SER A 107 -1.05 -6.85 -7.38
CA SER A 107 0.18 -6.05 -7.25
C SER A 107 0.10 -4.67 -7.93
N SER A 108 1.06 -3.78 -7.67
CA SER A 108 1.22 -2.55 -8.46
C SER A 108 2.37 -2.67 -9.45
N CYS A 109 2.33 -1.92 -10.54
CA CYS A 109 3.52 -1.50 -11.25
C CYS A 109 4.47 -0.74 -10.29
N ALA A 110 5.77 -0.73 -10.63
CA ALA A 110 6.74 0.07 -9.90
C ALA A 110 6.46 1.57 -10.12
N VAL A 111 6.41 2.32 -9.02
CA VAL A 111 6.27 3.77 -9.00
C VAL A 111 7.67 4.37 -8.92
N THR A 112 8.04 5.14 -9.94
CA THR A 112 9.34 5.84 -9.99
C THR A 112 9.22 7.20 -9.30
N PRO A 113 10.27 7.71 -8.62
CA PRO A 113 10.25 9.05 -8.04
C PRO A 113 9.77 10.11 -9.03
N GLY A 114 8.79 10.93 -8.61
CA GLY A 114 8.23 12.01 -9.42
C GLY A 114 7.28 11.55 -10.54
N ILE A 115 7.04 10.25 -10.72
CA ILE A 115 6.15 9.69 -11.75
C ILE A 115 4.99 8.95 -11.07
N SER A 116 3.79 9.05 -11.66
CA SER A 116 2.63 8.28 -11.20
C SER A 116 2.62 6.89 -11.84
N SER A 117 2.21 5.87 -11.08
CA SER A 117 1.74 4.62 -11.67
C SER A 117 0.22 4.66 -11.87
N PHE A 118 -0.25 3.96 -12.89
CA PHE A 118 -1.66 3.81 -13.22
C PHE A 118 -2.00 2.34 -13.34
N GLU A 119 -2.97 1.91 -12.54
CA GLU A 119 -3.56 0.57 -12.63
C GLU A 119 -4.98 0.72 -13.17
N MET A 120 -5.37 -0.13 -14.12
CA MET A 120 -6.69 -0.06 -14.75
C MET A 120 -7.37 -1.43 -14.79
N TRP A 121 -8.68 -1.42 -14.59
CA TRP A 121 -9.53 -2.60 -14.71
C TRP A 121 -10.75 -2.25 -15.55
N SER A 122 -11.07 -3.11 -16.52
CA SER A 122 -12.27 -3.02 -17.36
C SER A 122 -13.54 -3.50 -16.63
N ARG A 123 -13.56 -3.32 -15.30
CA ARG A 123 -14.67 -3.69 -14.40
C ARG A 123 -14.73 -2.74 -13.21
N PRO A 124 -15.89 -2.61 -12.56
CA PRO A 124 -15.99 -1.87 -11.30
C PRO A 124 -15.16 -2.50 -10.17
N ILE A 125 -14.30 -1.69 -9.56
CA ILE A 125 -13.64 -2.02 -8.29
C ILE A 125 -14.26 -1.16 -7.18
N ARG A 126 -14.80 -1.82 -6.15
CA ARG A 126 -15.46 -1.18 -5.00
C ARG A 126 -14.49 -0.80 -3.90
N ALA A 127 -13.38 -1.52 -3.76
CA ALA A 127 -12.37 -1.22 -2.76
C ALA A 127 -10.99 -1.68 -3.23
N PHE A 128 -9.97 -0.95 -2.76
CA PHE A 128 -8.56 -1.24 -2.90
C PHE A 128 -7.97 -1.49 -1.53
N ALA A 129 -6.93 -2.30 -1.45
CA ALA A 129 -6.04 -2.40 -0.31
C ALA A 129 -4.59 -2.26 -0.79
N LEU A 130 -3.90 -1.23 -0.32
CA LEU A 130 -2.52 -0.91 -0.71
C LEU A 130 -1.61 -0.98 0.51
N GLY A 131 -0.47 -1.66 0.39
CA GLY A 131 0.50 -1.73 1.48
C GLY A 131 1.78 -2.46 1.12
N ASN A 132 2.57 -2.77 2.14
CA ASN A 132 3.81 -3.53 2.05
C ASN A 132 4.78 -3.02 0.94
N PRO A 133 5.18 -1.74 0.98
CA PRO A 133 6.07 -1.16 -0.02
C PRO A 133 7.44 -1.84 -0.02
N ARG A 134 8.02 -1.96 -1.21
CA ARG A 134 9.34 -2.55 -1.42
C ARG A 134 10.15 -1.66 -2.35
N VAL A 135 11.40 -1.40 -1.99
CA VAL A 135 12.32 -0.68 -2.86
C VAL A 135 12.65 -1.55 -4.06
N VAL A 136 12.49 -0.99 -5.25
CA VAL A 136 12.77 -1.66 -6.51
C VAL A 136 14.19 -1.28 -6.94
N PRO A 137 15.09 -2.26 -7.20
CA PRO A 137 16.41 -1.97 -7.72
C PRO A 137 16.34 -1.24 -9.07
N ALA A 138 17.25 -0.28 -9.28
CA ALA A 138 17.35 0.44 -10.54
C ALA A 138 17.44 -0.54 -11.73
N GLY A 139 16.63 -0.29 -12.77
CA GLY A 139 16.58 -1.12 -13.98
C GLY A 139 15.62 -2.31 -13.96
N ARG A 140 14.90 -2.59 -12.86
CA ARG A 140 13.82 -3.59 -12.82
C ARG A 140 12.43 -2.97 -12.68
N MET A 141 11.96 -2.30 -13.73
CA MET A 141 10.61 -1.71 -13.75
C MET A 141 9.58 -2.65 -14.37
N ALA A 142 9.43 -3.85 -13.80
CA ALA A 142 8.45 -4.80 -14.30
C ALA A 142 7.06 -4.56 -13.66
N CYS A 143 6.06 -4.45 -14.51
CA CYS A 143 4.65 -4.66 -14.16
C CYS A 143 4.35 -6.15 -14.33
N ASP A 144 4.91 -6.98 -13.45
CA ASP A 144 4.69 -8.42 -13.37
C ASP A 144 3.93 -8.83 -12.11
#